data_AF-A0A6L9ABA0-F1
#
_entry.id   AF-A0A6L9ABA0-F1
#
_cell.length_a   1.000
_cell.length_b   1.000
_cell.length_c   1.000
_cell.angle_alpha   90.00
_cell.angle_beta   90.00
_cell.angle_gamma   90.00
#
_symmetry.space_group_name_H-M   'P 1'
#
loop_
_entity.id
_entity.type
_entity.pdbx_description
1 polymer ?
#
loop_
_entity_poly.entity_id
_entity_poly.type
_entity_poly.pdbx_seq_one_letter_code
_entity_poly.pdbx_strand_id
1 'polypeptide(L)' 'MSRKMTGIVKTFDGKSGKGLITPSDGRIDVQLHVSALNL' A
#
# COMPACT_ATOMS: atom_id res chain seq x y z
N MET A 1 2.36 16.97 3.39
CA MET A 1 3.53 16.33 4.04
C MET A 1 3.36 14.82 3.94
N SER A 2 4.25 14.11 3.27
CA SER A 2 4.29 12.63 3.32
C SER A 2 5.20 12.18 4.46
N ARG A 3 4.88 11.04 5.08
CA ARG A 3 5.69 10.42 6.12
C ARG A 3 6.00 8.99 5.71
N LYS A 4 7.25 8.56 5.88
CA LYS A 4 7.64 7.17 5.63
C LYS A 4 6.94 6.24 6.64
N MET A 5 6.44 5.12 6.14
CA MET A 5 5.87 4.04 6.94
C MET A 5 6.16 2.70 6.28
N THR A 6 6.19 1.64 7.07
CA THR A 6 6.23 0.26 6.60
C THR A 6 4.89 -0.39 6.88
N GLY A 7 4.59 -1.47 6.16
CA GLY A 7 3.36 -2.23 6.34
C GLY A 7 3.43 -3.55 5.59
N ILE A 8 2.45 -4.41 5.84
CA ILE A 8 2.30 -5.68 5.14
C ILE A 8 1.32 -5.47 3.99
N VAL A 9 1.69 -5.93 2.80
CA VAL A 9 0.77 -5.96 1.64
C VAL A 9 -0.26 -7.06 1.91
N LYS A 10 -1.50 -6.64 2.18
CA LYS A 10 -2.61 -7.54 2.49
C LYS A 10 -3.17 -8.17 1.23
N THR A 11 -3.34 -7.38 0.17
CA THR A 11 -3.72 -7.85 -1.16
C THR A 11 -3.09 -6.97 -2.24
N PHE A 12 -2.80 -7.55 -3.40
CA PHE A 12 -2.40 -6.82 -4.59
C PHE A 12 -2.85 -7.59 -5.84
N ASP A 13 -3.64 -6.94 -6.69
CA ASP A 13 -4.00 -7.45 -8.01
C ASP A 13 -3.22 -6.70 -9.09
N GLY A 14 -2.28 -7.41 -9.72
CA GLY A 14 -1.47 -6.85 -10.80
C GLY A 14 -2.26 -6.49 -12.06
N LYS A 15 -3.45 -7.06 -12.28
CA LYS A 15 -4.28 -6.74 -13.46
C LYS A 15 -4.97 -5.39 -13.31
N SER A 16 -5.62 -5.14 -12.17
CA SER A 16 -6.26 -3.85 -11.88
C SER A 16 -5.28 -2.77 -11.39
N GLY A 17 -4.07 -3.17 -10.98
CA GLY A 17 -3.05 -2.26 -10.45
C GLY A 17 -3.41 -1.70 -9.06
N LYS A 18 -4.22 -2.42 -8.29
CA LYS A 18 -4.70 -1.98 -6.97
C LYS A 18 -4.31 -2.98 -5.89
N GLY A 19 -4.07 -2.47 -4.70
CA GLY A 19 -3.82 -3.28 -3.52
C GLY A 19 -4.19 -2.58 -2.23
N LEU A 20 -3.94 -3.27 -1.13
CA LEU A 20 -4.19 -2.80 0.21
C LEU A 20 -2.99 -3.12 1.10
N ILE A 21 -2.56 -2.14 1.89
CA ILE A 21 -1.46 -2.26 2.83
C ILE A 21 -2.01 -2.07 4.23
N THR A 22 -1.68 -2.95 5.16
CA THR A 22 -1.90 -2.75 6.59
C THR A 22 -0.65 -2.10 7.19
N PRO A 23 -0.70 -0.83 7.62
CA PRO A 23 0.44 -0.13 8.18
C PRO A 23 0.92 -0.76 9.49
N SER A 24 2.24 -0.79 9.71
CA SER A 24 2.84 -1.31 10.96
C SER A 24 2.56 -0.42 12.18
N ASP A 25 2.15 0.83 11.97
CA ASP A 25 1.91 1.81 13.03
C ASP A 25 0.47 1.82 13.55
N GLY A 26 -0.30 0.77 13.25
CA GLY A 26 -1.65 0.55 13.79
C GLY A 26 -2.73 1.43 13.16
N ARG A 27 -2.42 2.16 12.08
CA ARG A 27 -3.41 2.88 11.29
C ARG A 27 -4.30 1.93 10.50
N ILE A 28 -5.39 2.48 9.98
CA ILE A 28 -6.30 1.76 9.08
C ILE A 28 -5.57 1.35 7.79
N ASP A 29 -6.12 0.32 7.14
CA ASP A 29 -5.66 -0.15 5.84
C ASP A 29 -5.63 0.99 4.81
N VAL A 30 -4.56 1.04 4.01
CA VAL A 30 -4.30 2.08 3.01
C VAL A 30 -4.35 1.47 1.61
N GLN A 31 -5.03 2.13 0.68
CA GLN A 31 -5.08 1.70 -0.72
C GLN A 31 -3.76 2.00 -1.44
N LEU A 32 -3.20 0.99 -2.10
CA LEU A 32 -2.05 1.10 -2.99
C LEU A 32 -2.55 1.14 -4.45
N HIS A 33 -2.02 2.08 -5.23
CA HIS A 33 -2.15 2.09 -6.69
C HIS A 33 -0.78 1.83 -7.33
N VAL A 34 -0.76 1.11 -8.44
CA VAL A 34 0.47 0.70 -9.15
C VAL A 34 1.36 1.88 -9.54
N SER A 35 0.79 3.06 -9.78
CA SER A 35 1.56 4.29 -10.08
C SER A 35 2.48 4.75 -8.94
N ALA A 36 2.26 4.27 -7.71
CA ALA A 36 3.10 4.57 -6.56
C ALA A 36 4.29 3.62 -6.42
N LEU A 37 4.34 2.54 -7.23
CA LEU A 37 5.47 1.62 -7.26
C LEU A 37 6.53 2.17 -8.19
N ASN A 38 7.76 2.26 -7.69
CA ASN A 38 8.93 2.55 -8.49
C ASN A 38 9.67 1.22 -8.72
N LEU A 39 9.43 0.59 -9.88
CA LEU A 39 10.05 -0.66 -10.30
C LEU A 39 11.52 -0.48 -10.64
#